data_AF-A0A2X4TF50-F1
#
_entry.id   AF-A0A2X4TF50-F1
#
_cell.length_a   1.000
_cell.length_b   1.000
_cell.length_c   1.000
_cell.angle_alpha   90.00
_cell.angle_beta   90.00
_cell.angle_gamma   90.00
#
_symmetry.space_group_name_H-M   'P 1'
#
loop_
_entity.id
_entity.type
_entity.pdbx_description
1 polymer ?
#
loop_
_entity_poly.entity_id
_entity_poly.type
_entity_poly.pdbx_seq_one_letter_code
_entity_poly.pdbx_strand_id
1 'polypeptide(L)'
;MTVLSQGNDQYFRFVTRLSRAMDVKIGGGTPDFAPAQQSLDNMRKKLEEMKTLSPGTMNPDISMAVLSNWQALLEKGVIPQMQLAQHGSLTAWSEHASTVTPDLSRAFGASAERFNHEAGVMLDRTRMMVDGKTYTIRILLITAVILGIAILNFHRSLSGYHDGEAAGAHPSAISAHRARRS
;
A
#
# COMPACT_ATOMS: atom_id res chain seq x y z
N MET A 1 1.72 5.19 11.62
CA MET A 1 0.83 4.16 12.19
C MET A 1 -0.59 4.51 11.85
N THR A 2 -1.39 3.56 11.37
CA THR A 2 -2.81 3.76 11.01
C THR A 2 -3.69 3.85 12.25
N VAL A 3 -4.88 4.46 12.13
CA VAL A 3 -5.90 4.52 13.21
C VAL A 3 -6.24 3.11 13.72
N LEU A 4 -6.34 2.15 12.80
CA LEU A 4 -6.59 0.75 13.10
C LEU A 4 -5.49 0.11 13.98
N SER A 5 -4.22 0.33 13.63
CA SER A 5 -3.08 -0.15 14.42
C SER A 5 -3.05 0.48 15.82
N GLN A 6 -3.36 1.77 15.93
CA GLN A 6 -3.45 2.47 17.22
C GLN A 6 -4.59 1.90 18.09
N GLY A 7 -5.74 1.59 17.50
CA GLY A 7 -6.86 0.94 18.20
C GLY A 7 -6.47 -0.42 18.80
N ASN A 8 -5.77 -1.24 18.02
CA ASN A 8 -5.28 -2.55 18.48
C ASN A 8 -4.25 -2.42 19.63
N ASP A 9 -3.35 -1.44 19.55
CA ASP A 9 -2.42 -1.13 20.65
C ASP A 9 -3.17 -0.70 21.92
N GLN A 10 -4.21 0.12 21.82
CA GLN A 10 -5.02 0.48 22.99
C GLN A 10 -5.73 -0.72 23.62
N TYR A 11 -6.18 -1.68 22.81
CA TYR A 11 -6.75 -2.94 23.32
C TYR A 11 -5.75 -3.73 24.16
N PHE A 12 -4.53 -3.96 23.66
CA PHE A 12 -3.51 -4.69 24.43
C PHE A 12 -3.12 -3.95 25.71
N ARG A 13 -3.00 -2.62 25.65
CA ARG A 13 -2.77 -1.78 26.84
C ARG A 13 -3.89 -1.91 27.85
N PHE A 14 -5.14 -1.92 27.42
CA PHE A 14 -6.28 -2.18 28.29
C PHE A 14 -6.14 -3.52 29.01
N VAL A 15 -5.90 -4.61 28.28
CA VAL A 15 -5.76 -5.96 28.86
C VAL A 15 -4.66 -6.00 29.91
N THR A 16 -3.46 -5.50 29.59
CA THR A 16 -2.33 -5.50 30.52
C THR A 16 -2.60 -4.63 31.75
N ARG A 17 -3.15 -3.43 31.57
CA ARG A 17 -3.42 -2.49 32.69
C ARG A 17 -4.54 -3.01 33.59
N LEU A 18 -5.59 -3.59 33.01
CA LEU A 18 -6.68 -4.17 33.78
C LEU A 18 -6.23 -5.41 34.56
N SER A 19 -5.41 -6.27 33.96
CA SER A 19 -4.83 -7.43 34.66
C SER A 19 -4.06 -6.98 35.89
N ARG A 20 -3.19 -5.98 35.76
CA ARG A 20 -2.42 -5.45 36.91
C ARG A 20 -3.31 -4.90 38.01
N ALA A 21 -4.36 -4.16 37.67
CA ALA A 21 -5.33 -3.67 38.65
C ALA A 21 -6.04 -4.84 39.36
N MET A 22 -6.39 -5.89 38.62
CA MET A 22 -7.01 -7.08 39.19
C MET A 22 -6.06 -7.87 40.09
N ASP A 23 -4.78 -7.96 39.75
CA ASP A 23 -3.78 -8.60 40.62
C ASP A 23 -3.70 -7.91 42.00
N VAL A 24 -3.75 -6.57 42.01
CA VAL A 24 -3.83 -5.79 43.27
C VAL A 24 -5.12 -6.09 44.03
N LYS A 25 -6.27 -6.14 43.34
CA LYS A 25 -7.57 -6.46 43.96
C LYS A 25 -7.56 -7.87 44.57
N ILE A 26 -7.00 -8.85 43.86
CA ILE A 26 -6.88 -10.25 44.32
C ILE A 26 -5.96 -10.35 45.54
N GLY A 27 -4.88 -9.57 45.56
CA GLY A 27 -3.98 -9.46 46.71
C GLY A 27 -4.56 -8.72 47.92
N GLY A 28 -5.83 -8.31 47.89
CA GLY A 28 -6.50 -7.58 48.97
C GLY A 28 -6.13 -6.09 49.05
N GLY A 29 -5.44 -5.55 48.04
CA GLY A 29 -5.12 -4.13 47.93
C GLY A 29 -6.24 -3.32 47.28
N THR A 30 -6.06 -2.00 47.25
CA THR A 30 -6.97 -1.08 46.55
C THR A 30 -6.52 -0.91 45.10
N PRO A 31 -7.24 -1.44 44.10
CA PRO A 31 -6.86 -1.35 42.70
C PRO A 31 -7.08 0.05 42.12
N ASP A 32 -6.16 0.50 41.25
CA ASP A 32 -6.37 1.68 40.40
C ASP A 32 -6.79 1.26 38.99
N PHE A 33 -8.04 1.54 38.64
CA PHE A 33 -8.60 1.23 37.33
C PHE A 33 -8.45 2.37 36.31
N ALA A 34 -7.97 3.55 36.70
CA ALA A 34 -7.89 4.72 35.81
C ALA A 34 -7.04 4.47 34.55
N PRO A 35 -5.86 3.80 34.62
CA PRO A 35 -5.06 3.52 33.42
C PRO A 35 -5.76 2.57 32.43
N ALA A 36 -6.50 1.58 32.95
CA ALA A 36 -7.29 0.67 32.12
C ALA A 36 -8.44 1.44 31.45
N GLN A 37 -9.15 2.27 32.23
CA GLN A 37 -10.25 3.11 31.73
C GLN A 37 -9.78 4.04 30.60
N GLN A 38 -8.64 4.71 30.80
CA GLN A 38 -8.05 5.57 29.78
C GLN A 38 -7.77 4.81 28.46
N SER A 39 -7.30 3.57 28.54
CA SER A 39 -7.03 2.74 27.35
C SER A 39 -8.31 2.39 26.61
N LEU A 40 -9.37 2.04 27.34
CA LEU A 40 -10.70 1.79 26.81
C LEU A 40 -11.24 3.03 26.10
N ASP A 41 -11.17 4.20 26.73
CA ASP A 41 -11.68 5.45 26.17
C ASP A 41 -10.89 5.87 24.92
N ASN A 42 -9.57 5.68 24.93
CA ASN A 42 -8.73 5.89 23.74
C ASN A 42 -9.11 4.93 22.60
N MET A 43 -9.36 3.66 22.91
CA MET A 43 -9.80 2.67 21.94
C MET A 43 -11.15 3.06 21.31
N ARG A 44 -12.10 3.53 22.13
CA ARG A 44 -13.41 4.04 21.65
C ARG A 44 -13.23 5.25 20.75
N LYS A 45 -12.40 6.22 21.15
CA LYS A 45 -12.10 7.41 20.34
C LYS A 45 -11.52 7.03 18.98
N LYS A 46 -10.63 6.03 18.93
CA LYS A 46 -10.04 5.53 17.68
C LYS A 46 -11.05 4.81 16.79
N LEU A 47 -12.05 4.14 17.36
CA LEU A 47 -13.16 3.60 16.58
C LEU A 47 -14.00 4.72 15.95
N GLU A 48 -14.33 5.77 16.70
CA GLU A 48 -15.07 6.91 16.13
C GLU A 48 -14.27 7.60 15.03
N GLU A 49 -12.96 7.77 15.20
CA GLU A 49 -12.07 8.25 14.14
C GLU A 49 -12.06 7.30 12.93
N MET A 50 -12.06 5.99 13.13
CA MET A 50 -12.13 5.02 12.04
C MET A 50 -13.46 5.12 11.28
N LYS A 51 -14.58 5.37 11.96
CA LYS A 51 -15.90 5.54 11.35
C LYS A 51 -15.95 6.76 10.43
N THR A 52 -15.34 7.88 10.82
CA THR A 52 -15.33 9.09 9.97
C THR A 52 -14.45 8.95 8.73
N LEU A 53 -13.41 8.10 8.80
CA LEU A 53 -12.50 7.82 7.68
C LEU A 53 -13.02 6.72 6.74
N SER A 54 -13.99 5.92 7.18
CA SER A 54 -14.47 4.74 6.46
C SER A 54 -15.66 5.06 5.54
N PRO A 55 -15.83 4.32 4.42
CA PRO A 55 -14.91 3.31 3.89
C PRO A 55 -13.70 3.94 3.17
N GLY A 56 -13.70 5.25 2.94
CA GLY A 56 -12.67 5.92 2.15
C GLY A 56 -12.58 5.32 0.74
N THR A 57 -11.36 4.99 0.30
CA THR A 57 -11.11 4.26 -0.96
C THR A 57 -11.10 2.73 -0.79
N MET A 58 -11.29 2.23 0.43
CA MET A 58 -11.29 0.79 0.71
C MET A 58 -12.58 0.15 0.21
N ASN A 59 -12.53 -1.16 -0.05
CA ASN A 59 -13.74 -1.96 -0.25
C ASN A 59 -14.72 -1.76 0.95
N PRO A 60 -15.98 -1.35 0.71
CA PRO A 60 -16.97 -1.13 1.76
C PRO A 60 -17.17 -2.33 2.69
N ASP A 61 -17.17 -3.55 2.17
CA ASP A 61 -17.41 -4.78 2.96
C ASP A 61 -16.28 -5.02 3.97
N ILE A 62 -15.04 -4.72 3.56
CA ILE A 62 -13.85 -4.89 4.39
C ILE A 62 -13.82 -3.82 5.50
N SER A 63 -14.16 -2.58 5.16
CA SER A 63 -14.31 -1.50 6.14
C SER A 63 -15.43 -1.81 7.14
N MET A 64 -16.59 -2.27 6.68
CA MET A 64 -17.72 -2.64 7.54
C MET A 64 -17.36 -3.80 8.48
N ALA A 65 -16.67 -4.83 7.98
CA ALA A 65 -16.25 -5.96 8.80
C ALA A 65 -15.34 -5.53 9.96
N VAL A 66 -14.35 -4.66 9.69
CA VAL A 66 -13.47 -4.11 10.73
C VAL A 66 -14.25 -3.29 11.74
N LEU A 67 -15.11 -2.36 11.29
CA LEU A 67 -15.90 -1.52 12.17
C LEU A 67 -16.85 -2.35 13.06
N SER A 68 -17.52 -3.35 12.48
CA SER A 68 -18.44 -4.22 13.21
C SER A 68 -17.72 -5.06 14.27
N ASN A 69 -16.61 -5.69 13.91
CA ASN A 69 -15.84 -6.51 14.86
C ASN A 69 -15.18 -5.67 15.95
N TRP A 70 -14.71 -4.46 15.63
CA TRP A 70 -14.18 -3.53 16.63
C TRP A 70 -15.29 -3.09 17.58
N GLN A 71 -16.46 -2.69 17.07
CA GLN A 71 -17.60 -2.33 17.91
C GLN A 71 -18.01 -3.49 18.82
N ALA A 72 -18.09 -4.72 18.30
CA ALA A 72 -18.40 -5.91 19.08
C ALA A 72 -17.36 -6.17 20.17
N LEU A 73 -16.07 -6.03 19.87
CA LEU A 73 -15.00 -6.16 20.86
C LEU A 73 -15.14 -5.13 22.00
N LEU A 74 -15.50 -3.89 21.68
CA LEU A 74 -15.73 -2.86 22.71
C LEU A 74 -16.99 -3.17 23.54
N GLU A 75 -18.13 -3.34 22.89
CA GLU A 75 -19.44 -3.42 23.56
C GLU A 75 -19.67 -4.73 24.29
N LYS A 76 -19.15 -5.85 23.76
CA LYS A 76 -19.38 -7.18 24.29
C LYS A 76 -18.16 -7.76 25.01
N GLY A 77 -16.97 -7.22 24.75
CA GLY A 77 -15.72 -7.66 25.37
C GLY A 77 -15.23 -6.69 26.44
N VAL A 78 -14.58 -5.62 26.00
CA VAL A 78 -13.80 -4.68 26.82
C VAL A 78 -14.65 -3.94 27.85
N ILE A 79 -15.81 -3.40 27.46
CA ILE A 79 -16.69 -2.65 28.37
C ILE A 79 -17.25 -3.56 29.48
N PRO A 80 -17.90 -4.70 29.16
CA PRO A 80 -18.36 -5.63 30.20
C PRO A 80 -17.23 -6.13 31.08
N GLN A 81 -16.06 -6.45 30.51
CA GLN A 81 -14.91 -6.89 31.30
C GLN A 81 -14.44 -5.83 32.31
N MET A 82 -14.46 -4.56 31.94
CA MET A 82 -14.15 -3.46 32.86
C MET A 82 -15.20 -3.32 33.98
N GLN A 83 -16.48 -3.44 33.63
CA GLN A 83 -17.57 -3.39 34.61
C GLN A 83 -17.51 -4.56 35.60
N LEU A 84 -17.22 -5.76 35.12
CA LEU A 84 -17.01 -6.95 35.95
C LEU A 84 -15.80 -6.80 36.86
N ALA A 85 -14.70 -6.21 36.37
CA ALA A 85 -13.53 -5.93 37.20
C ALA A 85 -13.83 -4.95 38.34
N GLN A 86 -14.63 -3.90 38.08
CA GLN A 86 -14.97 -2.88 39.08
C GLN A 86 -16.02 -3.38 40.09
N HIS A 87 -17.11 -3.96 39.59
CA HIS A 87 -18.33 -4.21 40.37
C HIS A 87 -18.75 -5.68 40.43
N GLY A 88 -18.18 -6.54 39.59
CA GLY A 88 -18.51 -7.95 39.51
C GLY A 88 -17.71 -8.84 40.46
N SER A 89 -18.01 -10.14 40.41
CA SER A 89 -17.21 -11.16 41.08
C SER A 89 -15.94 -11.47 40.30
N LEU A 90 -14.89 -11.92 41.03
CA LEU A 90 -13.62 -12.32 40.41
C LEU A 90 -13.81 -13.45 39.39
N THR A 91 -14.67 -14.42 39.69
CA THR A 91 -14.99 -15.53 38.80
C THR A 91 -15.64 -15.04 37.51
N ALA A 92 -16.65 -14.17 37.58
CA ALA A 92 -17.32 -13.65 36.40
C ALA A 92 -16.38 -12.82 35.52
N TRP A 93 -15.53 -11.99 36.13
CA TRP A 93 -14.48 -11.28 35.39
C TRP A 93 -13.51 -12.24 34.70
N SER A 94 -13.02 -13.26 35.42
CA SER A 94 -12.02 -14.20 34.90
C SER A 94 -12.58 -15.05 33.77
N GLU A 95 -13.81 -15.53 33.90
CA GLU A 95 -14.52 -16.27 32.87
C GLU A 95 -14.69 -15.42 31.60
N HIS A 96 -15.19 -14.19 31.73
CA HIS A 96 -15.37 -13.27 30.61
C HIS A 96 -14.04 -12.93 29.92
N ALA A 97 -12.99 -12.68 30.71
CA ALA A 97 -11.66 -12.33 30.23
C ALA A 97 -10.93 -13.49 29.53
N SER A 98 -11.27 -14.75 29.85
CA SER A 98 -10.63 -15.95 29.29
C SER A 98 -11.41 -16.57 28.13
N THR A 99 -12.69 -16.22 27.96
CA THR A 99 -13.56 -16.81 26.93
C THR A 99 -14.09 -15.75 25.94
N VAL A 100 -14.90 -14.81 26.41
CA VAL A 100 -15.64 -13.86 25.57
C VAL A 100 -14.72 -12.84 24.90
N THR A 101 -13.89 -12.13 25.67
CA THR A 101 -13.03 -11.07 25.12
C THR A 101 -11.99 -11.62 24.13
N PRO A 102 -11.29 -12.75 24.40
CA PRO A 102 -10.34 -13.33 23.45
C PRO A 102 -10.96 -13.68 22.09
N ASP A 103 -12.18 -14.22 22.07
CA ASP A 103 -12.87 -14.59 20.83
C ASP A 103 -13.17 -13.36 19.96
N LEU A 104 -13.69 -12.31 20.58
CA LEU A 104 -13.95 -11.03 19.92
C LEU A 104 -12.65 -10.35 19.44
N SER A 105 -11.58 -10.46 20.23
CA SER A 105 -10.27 -9.92 19.90
C SER A 105 -9.68 -10.60 18.66
N ARG A 106 -9.80 -11.93 18.56
CA ARG A 106 -9.36 -12.68 17.38
C ARG A 106 -10.18 -12.30 16.14
N ALA A 107 -11.50 -12.14 16.26
CA ALA A 107 -12.35 -11.70 15.15
C ALA A 107 -11.97 -10.30 14.65
N PHE A 108 -11.77 -9.36 15.56
CA PHE A 108 -11.27 -8.02 15.22
C PHE A 108 -9.89 -8.07 14.57
N GLY A 109 -8.93 -8.78 15.16
CA GLY A 109 -7.58 -8.95 14.63
C GLY A 109 -7.57 -9.51 13.20
N ALA A 110 -8.36 -10.55 12.94
CA ALA A 110 -8.49 -11.14 11.61
C ALA A 110 -9.06 -10.14 10.58
N SER A 111 -10.08 -9.35 10.96
CA SER A 111 -10.58 -8.30 10.06
C SER A 111 -9.56 -7.17 9.84
N ALA A 112 -8.79 -6.81 10.87
CA ALA A 112 -7.78 -5.77 10.79
C ALA A 112 -6.60 -6.17 9.89
N GLU A 113 -6.19 -7.44 9.94
CA GLU A 113 -5.16 -7.99 9.06
C GLU A 113 -5.62 -7.95 7.60
N ARG A 114 -6.85 -8.38 7.30
CA ARG A 114 -7.43 -8.29 5.95
C ARG A 114 -7.48 -6.85 5.44
N PHE A 115 -7.91 -5.91 6.28
CA PHE A 115 -7.91 -4.49 5.92
C PHE A 115 -6.51 -3.98 5.58
N ASN A 116 -5.50 -4.30 6.41
CA ASN A 116 -4.14 -3.87 6.16
C ASN A 116 -3.54 -4.53 4.90
N HIS A 117 -3.88 -5.79 4.64
CA HIS A 117 -3.46 -6.49 3.43
C HIS A 117 -4.00 -5.80 2.17
N GLU A 118 -5.30 -5.51 2.13
CA GLU A 118 -5.96 -4.86 1.00
C GLU A 118 -5.49 -3.41 0.80
N ALA A 119 -5.24 -2.70 1.91
CA ALA A 119 -4.60 -1.38 1.85
C ALA A 119 -3.21 -1.47 1.20
N GLY A 120 -2.42 -2.50 1.52
CA GLY A 120 -1.14 -2.77 0.90
C GLY A 120 -1.26 -3.06 -0.61
N VAL A 121 -2.19 -3.93 -1.00
CA VAL A 121 -2.45 -4.27 -2.41
C VAL A 121 -2.90 -3.04 -3.22
N MET A 122 -3.72 -2.15 -2.67
CA MET A 122 -4.10 -0.90 -3.34
C MET A 122 -2.90 0.03 -3.56
N LEU A 123 -1.98 0.12 -2.60
CA LEU A 123 -0.74 0.90 -2.74
C LEU A 123 0.19 0.31 -3.80
N ASP A 124 0.29 -1.02 -3.90
CA ASP A 124 1.09 -1.70 -4.92
C ASP A 124 0.49 -1.60 -6.33
N ARG A 125 -0.85 -1.62 -6.45
CA ARG A 125 -1.54 -1.29 -7.72
C ARG A 125 -1.30 0.15 -8.16
N THR A 126 -1.11 1.07 -7.21
CA THR A 126 -0.73 2.46 -7.52
C THR A 126 0.71 2.55 -8.04
N ARG A 127 1.63 1.73 -7.52
CA ARG A 127 3.00 1.62 -8.05
C ARG A 127 3.05 0.99 -9.45
N MET A 128 2.29 -0.07 -9.71
CA MET A 128 2.25 -0.69 -11.04
C MET A 128 1.58 0.18 -12.12
N MET A 129 0.73 1.14 -11.75
CA MET A 129 0.15 2.09 -12.70
C MET A 129 1.14 3.21 -13.11
N VAL A 130 2.18 3.47 -12.31
CA VAL A 130 3.27 4.40 -12.67
C VAL A 130 4.31 3.69 -13.55
N ASP A 131 4.59 2.41 -13.30
CA ASP A 131 5.56 1.65 -14.10
C ASP A 131 4.98 1.21 -15.47
N GLY A 132 3.69 0.87 -15.55
CA GLY A 132 3.04 0.50 -16.82
C GLY A 132 2.92 1.66 -17.83
N LYS A 133 2.77 2.90 -17.34
CA LYS A 133 2.78 4.10 -18.21
C LYS A 133 4.19 4.47 -18.67
N THR A 134 5.21 4.18 -17.86
CA THR A 134 6.62 4.43 -18.24
C THR A 134 7.08 3.47 -19.34
N TYR A 135 6.66 2.21 -19.31
CA TYR A 135 7.00 1.23 -20.36
C TYR A 135 6.43 1.61 -21.74
N THR A 136 5.18 2.05 -21.79
CA THR A 136 4.51 2.45 -23.04
C THR A 136 5.16 3.69 -23.65
N ILE A 137 5.47 4.72 -22.84
CA ILE A 137 6.16 5.93 -23.31
C ILE A 137 7.58 5.60 -23.77
N ARG A 138 8.30 4.73 -23.05
CA ARG A 138 9.67 4.34 -23.39
C ARG A 138 9.74 3.56 -24.71
N ILE A 139 8.80 2.66 -24.97
CA ILE A 139 8.69 1.98 -26.28
C ILE A 139 8.41 3.00 -27.38
N LEU A 140 7.45 3.90 -27.18
CA LEU A 140 7.06 4.87 -28.20
C LEU A 140 8.23 5.80 -28.57
N LEU A 141 9.03 6.23 -27.59
CA LEU A 141 10.25 7.00 -27.81
C LEU A 141 11.33 6.19 -28.55
N ILE A 142 11.58 4.93 -28.16
CA ILE A 142 12.55 4.07 -28.84
C ILE A 142 12.14 3.83 -30.30
N THR A 143 10.86 3.54 -30.56
CA THR A 143 10.33 3.36 -31.92
C THR A 143 10.48 4.65 -32.74
N ALA A 144 10.17 5.81 -32.17
CA ALA A 144 10.33 7.10 -32.84
C ALA A 144 11.80 7.39 -33.23
N VAL A 145 12.75 7.09 -32.33
CA VAL A 145 14.19 7.26 -32.61
C VAL A 145 14.67 6.32 -33.73
N ILE A 146 14.25 5.04 -33.71
CA ILE A 146 14.61 4.09 -34.77
C ILE A 146 14.09 4.55 -36.13
N LEU A 147 12.83 5.01 -36.20
CA LEU A 147 12.26 5.54 -37.44
C LEU A 147 12.98 6.81 -37.91
N GLY A 148 13.33 7.72 -37.00
CA GLY A 148 14.11 8.92 -37.32
C GLY A 148 15.47 8.58 -37.92
N ILE A 149 16.17 7.58 -37.37
CA ILE A 149 17.46 7.09 -37.90
C ILE A 149 17.29 6.43 -39.27
N ALA A 150 16.23 5.65 -39.48
CA ALA A 150 15.94 5.02 -40.77
C ALA A 150 15.68 6.07 -41.87
N ILE A 151 14.90 7.11 -41.57
CA ILE A 151 14.63 8.22 -42.50
C ILE A 151 15.92 8.98 -42.82
N LEU A 152 16.76 9.27 -41.83
CA LEU A 152 18.05 9.93 -42.03
C LEU A 152 18.99 9.13 -42.94
N ASN A 153 19.09 7.82 -42.74
CA ASN A 153 19.91 6.95 -43.57
C ASN A 153 19.36 6.82 -45.00
N PHE A 154 18.04 6.73 -45.16
CA PHE A 154 17.40 6.70 -46.47
C PHE A 154 17.62 8.01 -47.24
N HIS A 155 17.47 9.15 -46.57
CA HIS A 155 17.76 10.47 -47.16
C HIS A 155 19.24 10.59 -47.56
N ARG A 156 20.16 10.15 -46.71
CA ARG A 156 21.60 10.12 -47.02
C ARG A 156 21.92 9.20 -48.21
N SER A 157 21.24 8.05 -48.31
CA SER A 157 21.39 7.13 -49.44
C SER A 157 20.85 7.68 -50.75
N LEU A 158 19.75 8.44 -50.72
CA LEU A 158 19.22 9.15 -51.89
C LEU A 158 20.13 10.31 -52.30
N SER A 159 20.68 11.05 -51.35
CA SER A 159 21.64 12.13 -51.62
C SER A 159 22.93 11.59 -52.24
N GLY A 160 23.45 10.45 -51.75
CA GLY A 160 24.63 9.80 -52.34
C GLY A 160 24.40 9.18 -53.71
N TYR A 161 23.14 8.96 -54.11
CA TYR A 161 22.79 8.48 -55.45
C TYR A 161 22.89 9.59 -56.51
N HIS A 162 22.80 10.86 -56.10
CA HIS A 162 22.95 12.00 -57.00
C HIS A 162 24.41 12.41 -57.25
N ASP A 163 25.35 11.96 -56.41
CA ASP A 163 26.78 12.29 -56.51
C ASP A 163 27.60 11.21 -57.26
N GLY A 164 27.00 10.07 -57.60
CA GLY A 164 27.69 8.91 -58.20
C GLY A 164 27.79 8.90 -59.73
N GLU A 165 27.11 9.79 -60.44
CA GLU A 165 26.98 9.75 -61.92
C GLU A 165 27.83 10.82 -62.64
N ALA A 166 29.00 11.18 -62.10
CA ALA A 166 29.91 12.14 -62.73
C ALA A 166 31.38 11.71 -62.79
N ALA A 167 31.70 10.43 -62.56
CA ALA A 167 33.07 9.95 -62.58
C ALA A 167 33.20 8.61 -63.33
N GLY A 168 33.00 8.62 -64.65
CA GLY A 168 33.13 7.38 -65.43
C GLY A 168 32.99 7.53 -66.93
N ALA A 169 33.84 8.33 -67.59
CA ALA A 169 34.05 8.21 -69.03
C ALA A 169 35.44 8.68 -69.47
N HIS A 170 36.41 7.77 -69.36
CA HIS A 170 37.57 7.79 -70.27
C HIS A 170 37.16 7.12 -71.59
N PRO A 171 37.61 7.65 -72.73
CA PRO A 171 37.98 6.78 -73.84
C PRO A 171 39.46 6.96 -74.21
N SER A 172 40.10 5.81 -74.35
CA SER A 172 41.50 5.62 -74.74
C SER A 172 41.75 5.96 -76.21
N ALA A 173 42.92 6.58 -76.41
CA ALA A 173 43.84 6.64 -77.57
C ALA A 173 43.44 6.03 -78.94
N ILE A 174 43.80 6.73 -80.02
CA ILE A 174 44.56 6.21 -81.18
C ILE A 174 45.28 7.35 -81.92
N SER A 175 46.48 7.02 -82.39
CA SER A 175 47.55 7.86 -82.92
C SER A 175 47.40 8.33 -84.39
N ALA A 176 48.23 9.34 -84.71
CA ALA A 176 49.00 9.55 -85.96
C ALA A 176 48.47 10.51 -87.05
N HIS A 177 49.26 11.58 -87.29
CA HIS A 177 50.12 11.79 -88.49
C HIS A 177 50.00 13.21 -89.14
N ARG A 178 51.18 13.87 -89.30
CA ARG A 178 51.53 14.91 -90.33
C ARG A 178 50.84 16.29 -90.20
N ALA A 179 51.41 17.44 -90.55
CA ALA A 179 52.72 17.82 -91.12
C ALA A 179 52.91 19.35 -90.96
N ARG A 180 54.15 19.77 -90.66
CA ARG A 180 54.97 20.77 -91.39
C ARG A 180 54.44 22.21 -91.64
N ARG A 181 55.18 23.20 -91.12
CA ARG A 181 55.88 24.34 -91.80
C ARG A 181 56.26 25.37 -90.71
N SER A 182 57.54 25.49 -90.37
CA SER A 182 58.56 26.39 -90.97
C SER A 182 58.22 27.85 -90.76
#